data_AF-A0A348V465-F1
#
_entry.id   AF-A0A348V465-F1
#
_cell.length_a   1.000
_cell.length_b   1.000
_cell.length_c   1.000
_cell.angle_alpha   90.00
_cell.angle_beta   90.00
_cell.angle_gamma   90.00
#
_symmetry.space_group_name_H-M   'P 1'
#
loop_
_entity.id
_entity.type
_entity.pdbx_description
1 polymer ?
#
loop_
_entity_poly.entity_id
_entity_poly.type
_entity_poly.pdbx_seq_one_letter_code
_entity_poly.pdbx_strand_id
1 'polypeptide(L)' 'MLKAVQAMLIQTDVRKFFLLPAWPGEWDVDFKVHAPYRTVIEGQVRHGQITKLKVTLSSRKKDIEIMR' A
#
# COMPACT_ATOMS: atom_id res chain seq x y z
N MET A 1 2.10 12.89 15.29
CA MET A 1 2.52 11.72 14.47
C MET A 1 1.25 11.03 13.97
N LEU A 2 0.84 11.24 12.70
CA LEU A 2 -0.36 10.61 12.15
C LEU A 2 -0.01 9.18 11.69
N LYS A 3 -0.22 8.18 12.54
CA LYS A 3 -0.03 6.77 12.19
C LYS A 3 -1.30 6.08 11.69
N ALA A 4 -2.48 6.61 12.05
CA ALA A 4 -3.76 5.96 11.76
C ALA A 4 -4.05 5.87 10.25
N VAL A 5 -4.01 6.99 9.52
CA VAL A 5 -4.27 7.01 8.06
C VAL A 5 -3.24 6.18 7.30
N GLN A 6 -1.96 6.25 7.72
CA GLN A 6 -0.93 5.41 7.11
C GLN A 6 -1.19 3.93 7.37
N ALA A 7 -1.62 3.54 8.58
CA ALA A 7 -1.93 2.16 8.92
C ALA A 7 -3.20 1.62 8.24
N MET A 8 -4.15 2.49 7.88
CA MET A 8 -5.31 2.12 7.04
C MET A 8 -4.90 1.83 5.59
N LEU A 9 -3.85 2.50 5.11
CA LEU A 9 -3.35 2.39 3.74
C LEU A 9 -2.33 1.26 3.57
N ILE A 10 -1.40 1.14 4.51
CA ILE A 10 -0.33 0.14 4.49
C ILE A 10 -0.01 -0.37 5.88
N GLN A 11 0.08 -1.68 6.00
CA GLN A 11 0.70 -2.36 7.14
C GLN A 11 1.85 -3.22 6.66
N THR A 12 2.88 -3.33 7.48
CA THR A 12 4.09 -4.08 7.14
C THR A 12 4.35 -5.10 8.24
N ASP A 13 4.33 -6.38 7.89
CA ASP A 13 4.59 -7.48 8.82
C ASP A 13 5.81 -8.25 8.35
N VAL A 14 6.90 -8.22 9.11
CA VAL A 14 8.22 -8.88 8.90
C VAL A 14 8.71 -8.96 7.45
N ARG A 15 8.05 -9.71 6.57
CA ARG A 15 8.34 -9.81 5.12
C ARG A 15 7.23 -9.37 4.17
N LYS A 16 5.98 -9.23 4.61
CA LYS A 16 4.81 -8.89 3.80
C LYS A 16 4.41 -7.43 3.93
N PHE A 17 3.80 -6.91 2.86
CA PHE A 17 3.19 -5.59 2.80
C PHE A 17 1.71 -5.72 2.49
N PHE A 18 0.89 -5.30 3.42
CA PHE A 18 -0.56 -5.32 3.31
C PHE A 18 -1.05 -3.96 2.85
N LEU A 19 -1.61 -3.89 1.64
CA LEU A 19 -2.19 -2.67 1.08
C LEU A 19 -3.70 -2.64 1.31
N LEU A 20 -4.18 -1.45 1.67
CA LEU A 20 -5.58 -1.16 1.93
C LEU A 20 -6.23 -2.04 3.01
N PRO A 21 -5.55 -2.40 4.12
CA PRO A 21 -6.11 -3.31 5.13
C PRO A 21 -7.37 -2.75 5.83
N ALA A 22 -7.55 -1.44 5.84
CA ALA A 22 -8.74 -0.80 6.38
C ALA A 22 -9.10 0.46 5.58
N TRP A 23 -8.74 0.52 4.30
CA TRP A 23 -9.02 1.69 3.46
C TRP A 23 -10.48 1.64 2.99
N PRO A 24 -11.26 2.72 3.16
CA PRO A 24 -12.64 2.73 2.68
C PRO A 24 -12.71 2.53 1.17
N GLY A 25 -13.58 1.61 0.72
CA GLY A 25 -13.71 1.26 -0.70
C GLY A 25 -14.21 2.40 -1.60
N GLU A 26 -14.76 3.47 -1.03
CA GLU A 26 -15.25 4.63 -1.80
C GLU A 26 -14.22 5.76 -1.88
N TRP A 27 -13.07 5.63 -1.20
CA TRP A 27 -12.09 6.70 -1.10
C TRP A 27 -11.01 6.57 -2.17
N ASP A 28 -10.95 7.60 -3.02
CA ASP A 28 -9.85 7.76 -3.97
C ASP A 28 -8.60 8.27 -3.25
N VAL A 29 -7.45 7.66 -3.56
CA VAL A 29 -6.18 8.08 -2.98
C VAL A 29 -5.03 7.88 -3.95
N ASP A 30 -4.13 8.85 -3.99
CA ASP A 30 -2.80 8.72 -4.59
C ASP A 30 -1.79 8.66 -3.46
N PHE A 31 -0.96 7.63 -3.44
CA PHE A 31 -0.03 7.41 -2.36
C PHE A 31 1.35 7.00 -2.83
N LYS A 32 2.34 7.40 -2.05
CA LYS A 32 3.73 6.98 -2.16
C LYS A 32 4.29 6.79 -0.76
N VAL A 33 4.51 5.54 -0.37
CA VAL A 33 4.90 5.17 0.98
C VAL A 33 6.24 4.44 0.99
N HIS A 34 7.04 4.74 2.02
CA HIS A 34 8.28 4.03 2.29
C HIS A 34 7.95 2.80 3.14
N ALA A 35 8.26 1.62 2.61
CA ALA A 35 8.20 0.35 3.31
C ALA A 35 9.61 -0.10 3.71
N PRO A 36 9.73 -1.04 4.67
CA PRO A 36 10.99 -1.65 5.02
C PRO A 36 11.80 -2.17 3.82
N TYR A 37 13.09 -2.38 4.05
CA TYR A 37 14.04 -2.89 3.05
C TYR A 37 14.25 -1.96 1.84
N ARG A 38 14.18 -0.65 2.06
CA ARG A 38 14.33 0.39 1.01
C ARG A 38 13.33 0.21 -0.14
N THR A 39 12.13 -0.26 0.19
CA THR A 39 11.06 -0.45 -0.79
C THR A 39 10.20 0.81 -0.79
N VAL A 40 9.91 1.36 -1.97
CA VAL A 40 8.89 2.40 -2.12
C VAL A 40 7.74 1.81 -2.91
N ILE A 41 6.54 1.99 -2.38
CA ILE A 41 5.29 1.56 -3.00
C ILE A 41 4.52 2.82 -3.37
N GLU A 42 4.24 2.96 -4.65
CA GLU A 42 3.47 4.05 -5.23
C GLU A 42 2.22 3.48 -5.87
N GLY A 43 1.05 4.07 -5.60
CA GLY A 43 -0.19 3.55 -6.14
C GLY A 43 -1.31 4.57 -6.19
N GLN A 44 -2.32 4.23 -6.98
CA GLN A 44 -3.54 5.01 -7.14
C GLN A 44 -4.74 4.09 -6.89
N VAL A 45 -5.65 4.52 -6.03
CA VAL A 45 -6.95 3.90 -5.82
C VAL A 45 -8.01 4.82 -6.42
N ARG A 46 -8.88 4.26 -7.26
CA ARG A 46 -10.06 4.95 -7.81
C ARG A 46 -11.27 4.03 -7.72
N HIS A 47 -12.39 4.51 -7.19
CA HIS A 47 -13.60 3.70 -6.97
C HIS A 47 -13.28 2.39 -6.23
N GLY A 48 -12.39 2.49 -5.23
CA GLY A 48 -11.88 1.39 -4.42
C GLY A 48 -10.88 0.47 -5.13
N GLN A 49 -10.72 0.56 -6.45
CA GLN A 49 -9.83 -0.32 -7.21
C GLN A 49 -8.44 0.30 -7.32
N ILE A 50 -7.40 -0.51 -7.17
CA ILE A 50 -6.04 -0.08 -7.46
C ILE A 50 -5.88 0.02 -8.98
N THR A 51 -5.75 1.24 -9.50
CA THR A 51 -5.61 1.51 -10.93
C THR A 51 -4.14 1.56 -11.36
N LYS A 52 -3.23 1.89 -10.43
CA LYS A 52 -1.79 1.84 -10.65
C LYS A 52 -1.08 1.35 -9.40
N LEU A 53 -0.06 0.51 -9.59
CA LEU A 53 0.84 0.07 -8.52
C LEU A 53 2.26 -0.09 -9.06
N LYS A 54 3.18 0.67 -8.49
CA LYS A 54 4.61 0.64 -8.79
C LYS A 54 5.39 0.35 -7.51
N VAL A 55 6.35 -0.56 -7.62
CA VAL A 55 7.23 -0.96 -6.53
C VAL A 55 8.65 -0.81 -7.03
N THR A 56 9.49 -0.07 -6.31
CA THR A 56 10.87 0.21 -6.74
C THR A 56 11.71 -1.07 -6.88
N LEU A 57 11.43 -2.09 -6.07
CA LEU A 57 12.07 -3.40 -6.15
C LEU A 57 11.08 -4.44 -6.70
N SER A 58 11.21 -4.79 -7.99
CA SER A 58 10.31 -5.76 -8.65
C SER A 58 10.24 -7.11 -7.94
N SER A 59 11.35 -7.56 -7.33
CA SER A 59 11.41 -8.81 -6.56
C SER A 59 10.53 -8.81 -5.31
N ARG A 60 10.16 -7.64 -4.79
CA ARG A 60 9.28 -7.44 -3.63
C ARG A 60 7.81 -7.39 -3.99
N LYS A 61 7.44 -7.34 -5.28
CA LYS A 61 6.02 -7.33 -5.70
C LYS A 61 5.27 -8.55 -5.18
N LYS A 62 5.95 -9.71 -5.10
CA LYS A 62 5.41 -10.96 -4.55
C LYS A 62 5.08 -10.89 -3.05
N ASP A 63 5.68 -9.92 -2.35
CA ASP A 63 5.50 -9.72 -0.91
C ASP A 63 4.30 -8.78 -0.63
N ILE A 64 3.64 -8.25 -1.67
CA ILE A 64 2.48 -7.35 -1.53
C ILE A 64 1.19 -8.16 -1.59
N GLU A 65 0.33 -7.93 -0.60
CA GLU A 65 -1.00 -8.52 -0.50
C GLU A 65 -2.04 -7.39 -0.38
N ILE A 66 -3.07 -7.44 -1.22
CA ILE A 66 -4.14 -6.43 -1.23
C ILE A 66 -5.29 -7.00 -0.40
N MET A 67 -5.56 -6.40 0.76
CA MET A 67 -6.42 -6.94 1.83
C MET A 67 -7.90 -6.53 1.70
N ARG A 68 -8.35 -6.26 0.48
CA ARG A 68 -9.62 -5.60 0.22
C ARG A 68 -10.83 -6.35 0.76
#